data_AF-A0A959VXN2-F1
#
_entry.id   AF-A0A959VXN2-F1
#
_cell.length_a   1.000
_cell.length_b   1.000
_cell.length_c   1.000
_cell.angle_alpha   90.00
_cell.angle_beta   90.00
_cell.angle_gamma   90.00
#
_symmetry.space_group_name_H-M   'P 1'
#
loop_
_entity.id
_entity.type
_entity.pdbx_description
1 polymer ?
#
loop_
_entity_poly.entity_id
_entity_poly.type
_entity_poly.pdbx_seq_one_letter_code
_entity_poly.pdbx_strand_id
1 'polypeptide(L)'
;MTARPIEISVHNALVLATAPLLMIVPYLLTFSPGIGYLTFFLGATLMGVALAGASPKRPLSLAALAGFDWAIGIAIFAVGILAGISGQDTITTIFLVGFGAAHLALTASTRYSARGA
;
A
#
# COMPACT_ATOMS: atom_id res chain seq x y z
N MET A 1 4.69 4.95 25.74
CA MET A 1 4.51 5.74 24.51
C MET A 1 5.31 5.06 23.41
N THR A 2 4.65 4.35 22.49
CA THR A 2 5.35 3.76 21.34
C THR A 2 5.82 4.91 20.45
N ALA A 3 7.14 5.16 20.44
CA ALA A 3 7.72 6.15 19.55
C ALA A 3 7.44 5.71 18.11
N ARG A 4 6.64 6.49 17.38
CA ARG A 4 6.44 6.31 15.94
C ARG A 4 7.45 7.19 15.22
N PRO A 5 8.53 6.62 14.67
CA PRO A 5 9.66 7.42 14.21
C PRO A 5 9.40 8.05 12.85
N ILE A 6 8.51 7.47 12.03
CA ILE A 6 8.40 7.84 10.62
C ILE A 6 7.58 9.11 10.45
N GLU A 7 8.19 10.11 9.84
CA GLU A 7 7.55 11.35 9.41
C GLU A 7 6.74 11.13 8.14
N ILE A 8 5.68 11.93 7.96
CA ILE A 8 4.76 11.80 6.82
C ILE A 8 5.47 11.99 5.47
N SER A 9 6.47 12.86 5.40
CA SER A 9 7.28 13.07 4.19
C SER A 9 8.05 11.80 3.81
N VAL A 10 8.66 11.13 4.78
CA VAL A 10 9.40 9.89 4.59
C VAL A 10 8.46 8.76 4.20
N HIS A 11 7.30 8.65 4.85
CA HIS A 11 6.27 7.69 4.48
C HIS A 11 5.83 7.87 3.02
N ASN A 12 5.43 9.08 2.63
CA ASN A 12 4.95 9.34 1.27
C ASN A 12 6.04 9.08 0.22
N ALA A 13 7.30 9.41 0.53
CA ALA A 13 8.43 9.13 -0.35
C ALA A 13 8.64 7.61 -0.54
N LEU A 14 8.54 6.82 0.54
CA LEU A 14 8.63 5.36 0.47
C LEU A 14 7.49 4.78 -0.35
N VAL A 15 6.25 5.22 -0.11
CA VAL A 15 5.08 4.77 -0.89
C VAL A 15 5.25 5.12 -2.37
N LEU A 16 5.70 6.33 -2.70
CA LEU A 16 5.98 6.73 -4.09
C LEU A 16 7.06 5.87 -4.75
N ALA A 17 8.09 5.49 -4.00
CA ALA A 17 9.16 4.62 -4.52
C ALA A 17 8.68 3.18 -4.73
N THR A 18 7.79 2.67 -3.87
CA THR A 18 7.37 1.26 -3.90
C THR A 18 6.08 1.00 -4.66
N ALA A 19 5.17 1.97 -4.79
CA ALA A 19 3.90 1.80 -5.48
C ALA A 19 4.04 1.33 -6.95
N PRO A 20 5.03 1.80 -7.74
CA PRO A 20 5.28 1.27 -9.08
C PRO A 20 5.63 -0.23 -9.09
N LEU A 21 6.23 -0.76 -8.02
CA LEU A 21 6.53 -2.20 -7.93
C LEU A 21 5.23 -3.01 -7.89
N LEU A 22 4.22 -2.54 -7.16
CA LEU A 22 2.90 -3.18 -7.14
C LEU A 22 2.24 -3.19 -8.53
N MET A 23 2.55 -2.20 -9.37
CA MET A 23 2.01 -2.09 -10.73
C MET A 23 2.77 -2.96 -11.73
N ILE A 24 4.08 -3.13 -11.58
CA ILE A 24 4.95 -3.74 -12.61
C ILE A 24 5.21 -5.22 -12.34
N VAL A 25 5.49 -5.60 -11.08
CA VAL A 25 5.87 -6.97 -10.69
C VAL A 25 4.88 -8.03 -11.17
N PRO A 26 3.55 -7.84 -11.07
CA PRO A 26 2.58 -8.83 -11.55
C PRO A 26 2.74 -9.18 -13.03
N TYR A 27 3.15 -8.23 -13.88
CA TYR A 27 3.37 -8.47 -15.31
C TYR A 27 4.73 -9.12 -15.56
N LEU A 28 5.77 -8.72 -14.81
CA LEU A 28 7.10 -9.34 -14.91
C LEU A 28 7.10 -10.79 -14.46
N LEU A 29 6.31 -11.12 -13.43
CA LEU A 29 6.18 -12.46 -12.88
C LEU A 29 5.00 -13.23 -13.46
N THR A 30 4.36 -12.71 -14.51
CA THR A 30 3.30 -13.40 -15.26
C THR A 30 2.10 -13.85 -14.39
N PHE A 31 1.72 -13.04 -13.41
CA PHE A 31 0.55 -13.29 -12.58
C PHE A 31 -0.73 -13.27 -13.43
N SER A 32 -1.82 -13.83 -12.88
CA SER A 32 -3.09 -13.84 -13.59
C SER A 32 -3.53 -12.41 -13.99
N PRO A 33 -4.15 -12.21 -15.16
CA PRO A 33 -4.52 -10.88 -15.65
C PRO A 33 -5.40 -10.10 -14.66
N GLY A 34 -6.31 -10.79 -13.96
CA GLY A 34 -7.16 -10.17 -12.94
C GLY A 34 -6.36 -9.59 -11.78
N ILE A 35 -5.35 -10.32 -11.29
CA ILE A 35 -4.43 -9.81 -10.26
C ILE A 35 -3.61 -8.64 -10.82
N GLY A 36 -3.13 -8.73 -12.05
CA GLY A 36 -2.41 -7.64 -12.73
C GLY A 36 -3.22 -6.34 -12.76
N TYR A 37 -4.47 -6.38 -13.22
CA TYR A 37 -5.31 -5.18 -13.26
C TYR A 37 -5.63 -4.63 -11.85
N LEU A 38 -5.93 -5.51 -10.90
CA LEU A 38 -6.25 -5.12 -9.54
C LEU A 38 -5.05 -4.43 -8.85
N THR A 39 -3.88 -5.04 -8.93
CA THR A 39 -2.64 -4.52 -8.35
C THR A 39 -2.16 -3.25 -9.03
N PHE A 40 -2.33 -3.13 -10.35
CA PHE A 40 -2.08 -1.89 -11.08
C PHE A 40 -2.96 -0.75 -10.54
N PHE A 41 -4.26 -1.00 -10.40
CA PHE A 41 -5.20 -0.02 -9.85
C PHE A 41 -4.87 0.37 -8.41
N LEU A 42 -4.57 -0.60 -7.55
CA LEU A 42 -4.17 -0.35 -6.16
C LEU A 42 -2.85 0.42 -6.07
N GLY A 43 -1.87 0.10 -6.91
CA GLY A 43 -0.59 0.81 -6.98
C GLY A 43 -0.74 2.25 -7.46
N ALA A 44 -1.55 2.48 -8.51
CA ALA A 44 -1.87 3.82 -8.98
C ALA A 44 -2.60 4.64 -7.89
N THR A 45 -3.51 4.00 -7.15
CA THR A 45 -4.24 4.64 -6.04
C THR A 45 -3.29 5.02 -4.90
N LEU A 46 -2.41 4.12 -4.47
CA LEU A 46 -1.37 4.40 -3.47
C LEU A 46 -0.50 5.59 -3.89
N MET A 47 -0.07 5.61 -5.15
CA MET A 47 0.74 6.69 -5.68
C MET A 47 -0.02 8.03 -5.65
N GLY A 48 -1.31 8.03 -6.00
CA GLY A 48 -2.17 9.21 -5.91
C GLY A 48 -2.35 9.72 -4.48
N VAL A 49 -2.55 8.82 -3.52
CA VAL A 49 -2.66 9.15 -2.08
C VAL A 49 -1.35 9.76 -1.57
N ALA A 50 -0.21 9.16 -1.90
CA ALA A 50 1.10 9.66 -1.50
C ALA A 50 1.41 11.04 -2.11
N LEU A 51 1.06 11.28 -3.38
CA LEU A 51 1.16 12.59 -4.02
C LEU A 51 0.27 13.63 -3.35
N ALA A 52 -0.97 13.26 -3.00
CA ALA A 52 -1.88 14.14 -2.27
C ALA A 52 -1.30 14.53 -0.89
N GLY A 53 -0.68 13.58 -0.19
CA GLY A 53 -0.01 13.84 1.09
C GLY A 53 1.26 14.69 0.98
N ALA A 54 1.97 14.61 -0.15
CA ALA A 54 3.16 15.42 -0.43
C ALA A 54 2.83 16.85 -0.93
N SER A 55 1.61 17.10 -1.39
CA SER A 55 1.20 18.39 -1.95
C SER A 55 1.18 19.51 -0.90
N PRO A 56 1.72 20.72 -1.19
CA PRO A 56 1.65 21.87 -0.30
C PRO A 56 0.21 22.28 0.04
N LYS A 57 -0.73 22.08 -0.91
CA LYS A 57 -2.14 22.43 -0.75
C LYS A 57 -2.94 21.38 0.05
N ARG A 58 -2.36 20.21 0.34
CA ARG A 58 -2.96 19.07 1.06
C ARG A 58 -4.46 18.90 0.78
N PRO A 59 -4.83 18.38 -0.40
CA PRO A 59 -6.24 18.21 -0.76
C PRO A 59 -6.97 17.19 0.13
N LEU A 60 -6.25 16.35 0.87
CA LEU A 60 -6.79 15.37 1.80
C LEU A 60 -6.41 15.72 3.25
N SER A 61 -7.35 15.48 4.17
CA SER A 61 -7.06 15.54 5.60
C SER A 61 -6.09 14.43 6.01
N LEU A 62 -5.38 14.61 7.13
CA LEU A 62 -4.48 13.57 7.66
C LEU A 62 -5.23 12.27 8.02
N ALA A 63 -6.48 12.41 8.48
CA ALA A 63 -7.38 11.30 8.74
C ALA A 63 -7.69 10.51 7.46
N ALA A 64 -7.99 11.20 6.36
CA ALA A 64 -8.27 10.57 5.08
C ALA A 64 -7.04 9.86 4.51
N LEU A 65 -5.85 10.48 4.61
CA LEU A 65 -4.59 9.84 4.20
C LEU A 65 -4.37 8.54 4.98
N ALA A 66 -4.44 8.57 6.32
CA ALA A 66 -4.32 7.37 7.14
C ALA A 66 -5.37 6.31 6.79
N GLY A 67 -6.61 6.74 6.57
CA GLY A 67 -7.70 5.84 6.18
C GLY A 67 -7.40 5.12 4.88
N PHE A 68 -6.90 5.84 3.86
CA PHE A 68 -6.53 5.23 2.58
C PHE A 68 -5.34 4.28 2.72
N ASP A 69 -4.29 4.66 3.43
CA ASP A 69 -3.12 3.78 3.61
C ASP A 69 -3.49 2.47 4.33
N TRP A 70 -4.33 2.55 5.36
CA TRP A 70 -4.86 1.34 6.04
C TRP A 70 -5.75 0.52 5.11
N ALA A 71 -6.72 1.16 4.45
CA ALA A 71 -7.67 0.46 3.58
C ALA A 71 -6.96 -0.26 2.42
N ILE A 72 -6.02 0.42 1.75
CA ILE A 72 -5.30 -0.16 0.63
C ILE A 72 -4.32 -1.24 1.11
N GLY A 73 -3.60 -1.02 2.21
CA GLY A 73 -2.74 -2.04 2.80
C GLY A 73 -3.49 -3.32 3.17
N ILE A 74 -4.65 -3.19 3.81
CA ILE A 74 -5.53 -4.32 4.18
C ILE A 74 -6.03 -5.01 2.91
N ALA A 75 -6.46 -4.25 1.90
CA ALA A 75 -6.94 -4.81 0.64
C ALA A 75 -5.86 -5.64 -0.05
N ILE A 76 -4.63 -5.12 -0.18
CA ILE A 76 -3.52 -5.85 -0.80
C ILE A 76 -3.20 -7.13 -0.03
N PHE A 77 -3.11 -7.02 1.30
CA PHE A 77 -2.84 -8.17 2.18
C PHE A 77 -3.92 -9.25 2.07
N ALA A 78 -5.20 -8.85 2.12
CA ALA A 78 -6.33 -9.76 2.01
C ALA A 78 -6.41 -10.43 0.64
N VAL A 79 -6.16 -9.69 -0.45
CA VAL A 79 -6.09 -10.25 -1.80
C VAL A 79 -4.96 -11.28 -1.89
N GLY A 80 -3.80 -11.03 -1.25
CA GLY A 80 -2.72 -12.00 -1.17
C GLY A 80 -3.13 -13.30 -0.45
N ILE A 81 -3.83 -13.20 0.69
CA ILE A 81 -4.36 -14.37 1.40
C ILE A 81 -5.36 -15.14 0.52
N LEU A 82 -6.28 -14.42 -0.13
CA LEU A 82 -7.28 -15.02 -1.02
C LEU A 82 -6.62 -15.70 -2.22
N ALA A 83 -5.55 -15.12 -2.79
CA ALA A 83 -4.77 -15.74 -3.84
C ALA A 83 -4.20 -17.10 -3.38
N GLY A 84 -3.64 -17.16 -2.18
CA GLY A 84 -3.12 -18.41 -1.61
C GLY A 84 -4.19 -19.48 -1.39
N ILE A 85 -5.36 -19.10 -0.86
CA ILE A 85 -6.47 -20.04 -0.62
C ILE A 85 -7.13 -20.50 -1.93
N SER A 86 -7.13 -19.66 -2.97
CA SER A 86 -7.70 -19.99 -4.29
C SER A 86 -6.78 -20.81 -5.20
N GLY A 87 -5.59 -21.18 -4.73
CA GLY A 87 -4.65 -22.00 -5.49
C GLY A 87 -3.88 -21.25 -6.57
N GLN A 88 -3.77 -19.92 -6.47
CA GLN A 88 -2.85 -19.14 -7.30
C GLN A 88 -1.39 -19.52 -6.99
N ASP A 89 -0.47 -19.10 -7.86
CA ASP A 89 0.96 -19.31 -7.66
C ASP A 89 1.41 -18.80 -6.27
N THR A 90 2.27 -19.59 -5.63
CA THR A 90 2.90 -19.27 -4.35
C THR A 90 3.61 -17.92 -4.42
N ILE A 91 4.25 -17.60 -5.55
CA ILE A 91 4.92 -16.31 -5.75
C ILE A 91 3.93 -15.14 -5.69
N THR A 92 2.72 -15.30 -6.25
CA THR A 92 1.65 -14.28 -6.18
C THR A 92 1.26 -14.00 -4.74
N THR A 93 1.07 -15.07 -3.96
CA THR A 93 0.72 -14.99 -2.53
C THR A 93 1.81 -14.29 -1.73
N ILE A 94 3.07 -14.73 -1.87
CA ILE A 94 4.22 -14.14 -1.16
C ILE A 94 4.34 -12.65 -1.47
N PHE A 95 4.25 -12.29 -2.75
CA PHE A 95 4.38 -10.90 -3.16
C PHE A 95 3.29 -10.01 -2.55
N LEU A 96 2.01 -10.40 -2.69
CA LEU A 96 0.90 -9.57 -2.23
C LEU A 96 0.78 -9.51 -0.71
N VAL A 97 0.94 -10.64 -0.04
CA VAL A 97 0.95 -10.68 1.44
C VAL A 97 2.15 -9.88 1.96
N GLY A 98 3.34 -10.08 1.37
CA GLY A 98 4.55 -9.37 1.76
C GLY A 98 4.44 -7.86 1.54
N PHE A 99 3.97 -7.43 0.37
CA PHE A 99 3.78 -6.01 0.06
C PHE A 99 2.72 -5.39 0.99
N GLY A 100 1.56 -6.04 1.13
CA GLY A 100 0.49 -5.57 2.00
C GLY A 100 0.95 -5.46 3.46
N ALA A 101 1.64 -6.47 3.99
CA ALA A 101 2.19 -6.47 5.34
C ALA A 101 3.24 -5.36 5.53
N ALA A 102 4.15 -5.20 4.57
CA ALA A 102 5.16 -4.14 4.61
C ALA A 102 4.52 -2.74 4.59
N HIS A 103 3.52 -2.53 3.74
CA HIS A 103 2.78 -1.28 3.68
C HIS A 103 2.01 -1.00 4.99
N LEU A 104 1.33 -2.01 5.55
CA LEU A 104 0.64 -1.89 6.84
C LEU A 104 1.61 -1.59 7.99
N ALA A 105 2.77 -2.25 8.01
CA ALA A 105 3.82 -1.99 9.00
C ALA A 105 4.36 -0.56 8.87
N LEU A 106 4.56 -0.09 7.63
CA LEU A 106 4.96 1.29 7.35
C LEU A 106 3.90 2.26 7.87
N THR A 107 2.63 2.05 7.55
CA THR A 107 1.49 2.89 7.98
C THR A 107 1.33 2.92 9.51
N ALA A 108 1.44 1.77 10.17
CA ALA A 108 1.40 1.67 11.63
C ALA A 108 2.56 2.42 12.30
N SER A 109 3.72 2.47 11.64
CA SER A 109 4.93 3.14 12.13
C SER A 109 4.92 4.66 11.92
N THR A 110 3.94 5.20 11.17
CA THR A 110 3.85 6.62 10.89
C THR A 110 3.10 7.40 11.97
N ARG A 111 3.60 8.60 12.28
CA ARG A 111 3.07 9.47 13.35
C ARG A 111 1.61 9.88 13.17
N TYR A 112 1.11 10.03 11.93
CA TYR A 112 -0.26 10.47 11.68
C TYR A 112 -1.30 9.34 11.81
N SER A 113 -0.91 8.07 11.72
CA SER A 113 -1.83 6.94 11.91
C SER A 113 -2.39 6.85 13.35
N ALA A 114 -1.77 7.52 14.34
CA ALA A 114 -2.25 7.56 15.73
C ALA A 114 -3.25 8.69 16.01
N ARG A 115 -3.33 9.70 15.13
CA ARG A 115 -4.10 10.91 15.40
C ARG A 115 -5.56 10.84 14.95
N GLY A 116 -6.04 9.67 14.51
CA GLY A 116 -7.39 9.56 13.94
C GLY A 116 -7.54 10.58 12.80
N ALA A 117 -8.70 10.98 12.31
CA ALA A 117 -9.94 11.24 13.02
C ALA A 117 -9.72 12.16 14.23
#